data_AF-A0A2S3R8P2-F1
#
_entry.id   AF-A0A2S3R8P2-F1
#
_cell.length_a   1.000
_cell.length_b   1.000
_cell.length_c   1.000
_cell.angle_alpha   90.00
_cell.angle_beta   90.00
_cell.angle_gamma   90.00
#
_symmetry.space_group_name_H-M   'P 1'
#
loop_
_entity.id
_entity.type
_entity.pdbx_description
1 polymer ?
#
loop_
_entity_poly.entity_id
_entity_poly.type
_entity_poly.pdbx_seq_one_letter_code
_entity_poly.pdbx_strand_id
1 'polypeptide(L)'
;ATRAELQQAARTLFARDGVGVTLIRDSAGFIVQRTLASIVNLACDIAQQGIASVEHIDLAVRLGLGYPLGPLEWGDRMGAGRVL
;
A
#
# COMPACT_ATOMS: atom_id res chain seq x y z
N ALA A 1 -17.95 2.88 19.33
CA ALA A 1 -17.24 3.90 18.53
C ALA A 1 -16.19 4.58 19.39
N THR A 2 -15.01 4.90 18.85
CA THR A 2 -13.96 5.62 19.59
C THR A 2 -14.46 7.02 19.97
N ARG A 3 -14.22 7.46 21.21
CA ARG A 3 -14.70 8.74 21.73
C ARG A 3 -14.05 9.91 20.98
N ALA A 4 -14.82 10.98 20.71
CA ALA A 4 -14.37 12.13 19.95
C ALA A 4 -13.17 12.85 20.61
N GLU A 5 -13.19 12.98 21.94
CA GLU A 5 -12.09 13.56 22.73
C GLU A 5 -10.75 12.83 22.51
N LEU A 6 -10.78 11.49 22.43
CA LEU A 6 -9.59 10.67 22.21
C LEU A 6 -9.10 10.77 20.76
N GLN A 7 -10.03 10.82 19.80
CA GLN A 7 -9.67 11.06 18.39
C GLN A 7 -8.96 12.41 18.22
N GLN A 8 -9.47 13.46 18.88
CA GLN A 8 -8.88 14.79 18.82
C GLN A 8 -7.50 14.83 19.50
N ALA A 9 -7.37 14.26 20.70
CA ALA A 9 -6.10 14.18 21.40
C ALA A 9 -5.04 13.43 20.58
N ALA A 10 -5.40 12.29 19.97
CA ALA A 10 -4.50 11.54 19.11
C ALA A 10 -4.08 12.35 17.87
N ARG A 11 -5.01 13.04 17.20
CA ARG A 11 -4.69 13.90 16.05
C ARG A 11 -3.71 15.00 16.41
N THR A 12 -3.94 15.69 17.53
CA THR A 12 -3.01 16.73 18.01
C THR A 12 -1.64 16.15 18.34
N LEU A 13 -1.57 14.98 18.98
CA LEU A 13 -0.31 14.34 19.31
C LEU A 13 0.49 13.93 18.07
N PHE A 14 -0.15 13.30 17.08
CA PHE A 14 0.51 12.83 15.87
C PHE A 14 0.87 13.96 14.89
N ALA A 15 0.16 15.08 14.92
CA ALA A 15 0.44 16.23 14.06
C ALA A 15 1.50 17.18 14.63
N ARG A 16 2.09 16.86 15.79
CA ARG A 16 3.00 17.77 16.53
C ARG A 16 4.26 18.16 15.77
N ASP A 17 4.70 17.32 14.85
CA ASP A 17 5.90 17.48 14.01
C ASP A 17 5.57 17.97 12.60
N GLY A 18 4.31 18.35 12.35
CA GLY A 18 3.84 18.82 11.04
C GLY A 18 3.50 17.69 10.05
N VAL A 19 3.61 16.42 10.44
CA VAL A 19 3.18 15.30 9.60
C VAL A 19 1.65 15.30 9.46
N GLY A 20 1.14 15.11 8.24
CA GLY A 20 -0.29 15.05 7.98
C GLY A 20 -0.97 13.85 8.64
N VAL A 21 -2.06 14.08 9.38
CA VAL A 21 -2.80 13.02 10.10
C VAL A 21 -4.24 12.88 9.59
N THR A 22 -4.55 11.72 9.04
CA THR A 22 -5.89 11.38 8.53
C THR A 22 -6.57 10.36 9.45
N LEU A 23 -7.78 10.68 9.90
CA LEU A 23 -8.61 9.74 10.65
C LEU A 23 -9.28 8.77 9.67
N ILE A 24 -9.14 7.48 9.94
CA ILE A 24 -9.72 6.40 9.15
C ILE A 24 -10.59 5.52 10.05
N ARG A 25 -11.48 4.72 9.44
CA ARG A 25 -12.17 3.66 10.17
C ARG A 25 -11.25 2.46 10.33
N ASP A 26 -11.47 1.70 11.40
CA ASP A 26 -10.76 0.45 11.63
C ASP A 26 -11.02 -0.53 10.48
N SER A 27 -9.94 -1.06 9.92
CA SER A 27 -9.96 -1.93 8.75
C SER A 27 -8.62 -2.66 8.62
N ALA A 28 -8.67 -3.92 8.18
CA ALA A 28 -7.46 -4.71 7.96
C ALA A 28 -6.53 -4.03 6.94
N GLY A 29 -5.29 -3.79 7.34
CA GLY A 29 -4.26 -3.14 6.52
C GLY A 29 -4.48 -1.65 6.27
N PHE A 30 -5.42 -1.00 6.96
CA PHE A 30 -5.72 0.42 6.82
C PHE A 30 -5.85 0.84 5.34
N ILE A 31 -5.31 2.01 4.95
CA ILE A 31 -5.33 2.46 3.56
C ILE A 31 -4.10 1.98 2.81
N VAL A 32 -2.90 2.37 3.27
CA VAL A 32 -1.66 2.22 2.49
C VAL A 32 -1.27 0.75 2.34
N GLN A 33 -1.25 0.00 3.46
CA GLN A 33 -0.80 -1.39 3.44
C GLN A 33 -1.76 -2.27 2.64
N ARG A 34 -3.07 -2.06 2.81
CA ARG A 34 -4.10 -2.76 2.02
C ARG A 34 -3.99 -2.47 0.53
N THR A 35 -3.76 -1.20 0.16
CA THR A 35 -3.64 -0.80 -1.25
C THR A 35 -2.40 -1.43 -1.88
N LEU A 36 -1.25 -1.37 -1.21
CA LEU A 36 -0.02 -1.97 -1.69
C LEU A 36 -0.15 -3.50 -1.83
N ALA A 37 -0.69 -4.19 -0.82
CA ALA A 37 -0.93 -5.63 -0.89
C ALA A 37 -1.85 -6.00 -2.07
N SER A 38 -2.91 -5.23 -2.31
CA SER A 38 -3.82 -5.46 -3.44
C SER A 38 -3.11 -5.28 -4.79
N ILE A 39 -2.25 -4.28 -4.92
CA ILE A 39 -1.45 -4.03 -6.13
C ILE A 39 -0.47 -5.17 -6.39
N VAL A 40 0.26 -5.62 -5.35
CA VAL A 40 1.20 -6.75 -5.46
C VAL A 40 0.45 -8.03 -5.83
N ASN A 41 -0.67 -8.32 -5.16
CA ASN A 41 -1.46 -9.53 -5.42
C ASN A 41 -1.97 -9.58 -6.86
N LEU A 42 -2.46 -8.45 -7.38
CA LEU A 42 -2.91 -8.38 -8.76
C LEU A 42 -1.75 -8.60 -9.75
N ALA A 43 -0.57 -8.03 -9.49
CA ALA A 43 0.59 -8.25 -10.34
C ALA A 43 1.06 -9.71 -10.32
N CYS A 44 1.01 -10.36 -9.15
CA CYS A 44 1.27 -11.80 -9.03
C CYS A 44 0.27 -12.61 -9.86
N ASP A 45 -1.02 -12.28 -9.80
CA ASP A 45 -2.07 -12.97 -10.56
C ASP A 45 -1.85 -12.84 -12.08
N ILE A 46 -1.56 -11.63 -12.58
CA ILE A 46 -1.23 -11.39 -13.99
C ILE A 46 -0.03 -12.23 -14.43
N ALA A 47 1.01 -12.30 -13.61
CA ALA A 47 2.20 -13.10 -13.90
C ALA A 47 1.89 -14.61 -13.88
N GLN A 48 1.11 -15.09 -12.90
CA GLN A 48 0.72 -16.50 -12.78
C GLN A 48 -0.15 -16.97 -13.95
N GLN A 49 -1.02 -16.09 -14.46
CA GLN A 49 -1.81 -16.36 -15.66
C GLN A 49 -0.99 -16.29 -16.96
N GLY A 50 0.28 -15.87 -16.90
CA GLY A 50 1.17 -15.78 -18.06
C GLY A 50 0.81 -14.66 -19.03
N ILE A 51 0.05 -13.64 -18.58
CA ILE A 51 -0.39 -12.53 -19.44
C ILE A 51 0.80 -11.65 -19.85
N ALA A 52 1.76 -11.44 -18.94
CA ALA A 52 2.99 -10.70 -19.17
C ALA A 52 4.11 -11.23 -18.26
N SER A 53 5.37 -11.01 -18.64
CA SER A 53 6.51 -11.31 -17.77
C SER A 53 6.58 -10.33 -16.59
N VAL A 54 7.16 -10.79 -15.48
CA VAL A 54 7.41 -9.97 -14.27
C VAL A 54 8.08 -8.63 -14.62
N GLU A 55 9.13 -8.68 -15.45
CA GLU A 55 9.87 -7.49 -15.88
C GLU A 55 8.97 -6.49 -16.64
N HIS A 56 8.12 -6.99 -17.55
CA HIS A 56 7.22 -6.12 -18.31
C HIS A 56 6.08 -5.55 -17.46
N ILE A 57 5.56 -6.30 -16.49
CA ILE A 57 4.55 -5.80 -15.54
C ILE A 57 5.13 -4.63 -14.74
N ASP A 58 6.34 -4.81 -14.20
CA ASP A 58 6.99 -3.79 -13.40
C ASP A 58 7.41 -2.56 -14.20
N LEU A 59 7.86 -2.76 -15.44
CA LEU A 59 8.17 -1.66 -16.35
C LEU A 59 6.91 -0.89 -16.75
N ALA A 60 5.81 -1.59 -17.06
CA ALA A 60 4.55 -0.98 -17.47
C ALA A 60 3.97 -0.09 -16.37
N VAL A 61 4.03 -0.51 -15.11
CA VAL A 61 3.53 0.30 -13.99
C VAL A 61 4.44 1.51 -13.72
N ARG A 62 5.76 1.36 -13.83
CA ARG A 62 6.69 2.49 -13.69
C ARG A 62 6.48 3.54 -14.78
N LEU A 63 6.41 3.13 -16.04
CA LEU A 63 6.26 4.06 -17.16
C LEU A 63 4.82 4.58 -17.32
N GLY A 64 3.83 3.72 -17.14
CA GLY A 64 2.43 4.04 -17.38
C GLY A 64 1.76 4.76 -16.21
N LEU A 65 2.11 4.42 -14.97
CA LEU A 65 1.52 5.02 -13.76
C LEU A 65 2.49 5.93 -13.00
N GLY A 66 3.76 6.01 -13.42
CA GLY A 66 4.77 6.84 -12.77
C GLY A 66 5.21 6.33 -11.40
N TYR A 67 5.03 5.04 -11.12
CA TYR A 67 5.42 4.49 -9.81
C TYR A 67 6.95 4.48 -9.67
N PRO A 68 7.48 4.68 -8.44
CA PRO A 68 8.92 4.64 -8.22
C PRO A 68 9.52 3.24 -8.37
N LEU A 69 8.72 2.20 -8.13
CA LEU A 69 9.08 0.79 -8.24
C LEU A 69 7.91 0.02 -8.83
N GLY A 70 8.20 -1.09 -9.50
CA GLY A 70 7.18 -2.01 -9.98
C GLY A 70 6.41 -2.69 -8.84
N PRO A 71 5.18 -3.15 -9.08
CA PRO A 71 4.40 -3.85 -8.07
C PRO A 71 5.08 -5.13 -7.54
N LEU A 72 5.77 -5.91 -8.37
CA LEU A 72 6.44 -7.13 -7.91
C LEU A 72 7.74 -6.81 -7.17
N GLU A 73 8.51 -5.82 -7.65
CA GLU A 73 9.62 -5.22 -6.88
C GLU A 73 9.21 -4.73 -5.48
N TRP A 74 8.02 -4.11 -5.35
CA TRP A 74 7.46 -3.73 -4.04
C TRP A 74 7.21 -4.94 -3.16
N GLY A 75 6.64 -6.02 -3.72
CA GLY A 75 6.40 -7.29 -3.04
C GLY A 75 7.70 -7.89 -2.49
N ASP A 76 8.74 -7.96 -3.33
CA ASP A 76 10.05 -8.50 -2.94
C ASP A 76 10.71 -7.69 -1.83
N ARG A 77 10.63 -6.35 -1.91
CA ARG A 77 11.22 -5.45 -0.90
C ARG A 77 10.52 -5.56 0.46
N MET A 78 9.21 -5.72 0.48
CA MET A 78 8.44 -5.86 1.72
C MET A 78 8.52 -7.28 2.29
N GLY A 79 8.66 -8.28 1.41
CA GLY A 79 8.69 -9.70 1.73
C GLY A 79 7.30 -10.33 1.75
N ALA A 80 7.16 -11.49 1.11
CA ALA A 80 5.89 -12.19 0.92
C ALA A 80 5.09 -12.38 2.21
N GLY A 81 5.71 -12.77 3.34
CA GLY A 81 5.00 -13.00 4.61
C GLY A 81 4.38 -11.75 5.27
N ARG A 82 4.63 -10.55 4.75
CA ARG A 82 3.98 -9.30 5.19
C ARG A 82 2.93 -8.79 4.23
N VAL A 83 2.97 -9.27 2.98
CA VAL A 83 2.18 -8.73 1.85
C VAL A 83 1.08 -9.69 1.42
N LEU A 84 1.37 -11.00 1.45
CA LEU A 84 0.51 -12.10 1.02
C LEU A 84 -0.18 -12.77 2.22
#